data_AF-A0AAN3HFH5-F1
#
_entry.id   AF-A0AAN3HFH5-F1
#
_cell.length_a   1.000
_cell.length_b   1.000
_cell.length_c   1.000
_cell.angle_alpha   90.00
_cell.angle_beta   90.00
_cell.angle_gamma   90.00
#
_symmetry.space_group_name_H-M   'P 1'
#
loop_
_entity.id
_entity.type
_entity.pdbx_description
1 polymer ?
#
loop_
_entity_poly.entity_id
_entity_poly.type
_entity_poly.pdbx_seq_one_letter_code
_entity_poly.pdbx_strand_id
1 'polypeptide(L)'
;DGLKSVLLNSTPVLDSEGNTNISGVTVVFRAGEQEQTPPEGFESSGSETVLGTEVKYDTPITRTITSANIDRLRITFGVQALVETTSKGDRNPSEVRLLVQIQRNGGWVTEKDITIKGKTTSQYLASVVVGNLPPRPFNIRMRRMTPDSTTDQLQNKTLWSSYTEIIDVKQCYPNTALVGVQVDSEQFGSQQVSRNYHLRGRILQVPSNYNPQTRQYSGIWDGTLKPAYSNNMAWCLWDMLTHPRYGMGKRLGAADVDKWALYVIGQYCDQSVPDGSGGTEPRITCNAYLTTQRKAWDVLSDFCSAMRCMPVWNGQTLTFVQDRPSDKVWTYNRSNVVMPDDGAPFRYSFSALKDRHNAVEVNWIDPDNGWETATELVEDTQAIARYGRNVTKMDAFGCT
;
A
#
# COMPACT_ATOMS: atom_id res chain seq x y z
N ASP A 1 -6.86 5.23 7.79
CA ASP A 1 -6.76 6.05 9.02
C ASP A 1 -5.31 6.26 9.48
N GLY A 2 -4.48 6.86 8.62
CA GLY A 2 -3.06 7.08 8.94
C GLY A 2 -2.34 5.78 9.28
N LEU A 3 -1.60 5.76 10.39
CA LEU A 3 -0.80 4.61 10.83
C LEU A 3 -1.63 3.39 11.24
N LYS A 4 -2.93 3.52 11.53
CA LYS A 4 -3.82 2.36 11.78
C LYS A 4 -3.96 1.45 10.56
N SER A 5 -3.74 2.02 9.37
CA SER A 5 -3.83 1.31 8.09
C SER A 5 -2.50 0.67 7.65
N VAL A 6 -1.46 0.75 8.47
CA VAL A 6 -0.13 0.20 8.17
C VAL A 6 0.11 -0.98 9.09
N LEU A 7 0.33 -2.16 8.51
CA LEU A 7 0.61 -3.39 9.23
C LEU A 7 2.04 -3.83 8.95
N LEU A 8 2.79 -4.12 10.01
CA LEU A 8 4.12 -4.69 9.96
C LEU A 8 4.05 -6.11 10.54
N ASN A 9 4.48 -7.13 9.79
CA ASN A 9 4.31 -8.54 10.19
C ASN A 9 2.86 -8.85 10.61
N SER A 10 1.90 -8.37 9.82
CA SER A 10 0.45 -8.49 10.07
C SER A 10 -0.05 -7.84 11.37
N THR A 11 0.79 -7.05 12.06
CA THR A 11 0.40 -6.28 13.26
C THR A 11 0.21 -4.80 12.89
N PRO A 12 -0.94 -4.17 13.17
CA PRO A 12 -1.14 -2.76 12.88
C PRO A 12 -0.25 -1.89 13.77
N VAL A 13 0.35 -0.84 13.21
CA VAL A 13 1.26 0.08 13.93
C VAL A 13 0.54 0.79 15.08
N LEU A 14 -0.71 1.21 14.83
CA LEU A 14 -1.62 1.72 15.85
C LEU A 14 -2.84 0.81 15.94
N ASP A 15 -3.34 0.58 17.16
CA ASP A 15 -4.59 -0.14 17.37
C ASP A 15 -5.83 0.70 16.98
N SER A 16 -7.02 0.11 17.14
CA SER A 16 -8.30 0.78 16.87
C SER A 16 -8.55 1.99 17.77
N GLU A 17 -7.99 2.02 18.98
CA GLU A 17 -8.10 3.10 19.97
C GLU A 17 -7.05 4.21 19.75
N GLY A 18 -6.02 3.95 18.94
CA GLY A 18 -4.91 4.86 18.66
C GLY A 18 -3.67 4.64 19.53
N ASN A 19 -3.62 3.59 20.35
CA ASN A 19 -2.42 3.23 21.08
C ASN A 19 -1.37 2.64 20.12
N THR A 20 -0.10 2.87 20.44
CA THR A 20 1.03 2.44 19.61
C THR A 20 1.42 1.01 19.94
N ASN A 21 1.20 0.09 18.99
CA ASN A 21 1.68 -1.29 19.10
C ASN A 21 3.16 -1.39 18.75
N ILE A 22 3.63 -0.57 17.80
CA ILE A 22 5.00 -0.59 17.29
C ILE A 22 5.55 0.84 17.34
N SER A 23 6.48 1.07 18.26
CA SER A 23 7.13 2.38 18.42
C SER A 23 8.21 2.61 17.36
N GLY A 24 8.58 3.87 17.13
CA GLY A 24 9.66 4.22 16.22
C GLY A 24 9.35 4.04 14.73
N VAL A 25 8.08 3.87 14.35
CA VAL A 25 7.67 3.76 12.94
C VAL A 25 7.39 5.15 12.37
N THR A 26 8.10 5.50 11.29
CA THR A 26 7.81 6.70 10.49
C THR A 26 7.32 6.26 9.11
N VAL A 27 6.14 6.72 8.73
CA VAL A 27 5.55 6.43 7.42
C VAL A 27 5.38 7.73 6.64
N VAL A 28 5.86 7.74 5.41
CA VAL A 28 5.65 8.84 4.47
C VAL A 28 4.84 8.32 3.30
N PHE A 29 3.73 8.99 3.02
CA PHE A 29 2.83 8.65 1.91
C PHE A 29 2.80 9.78 0.88
N ARG A 30 2.70 9.41 -0.40
CA ARG A 30 2.31 10.30 -1.49
C ARG A 30 1.12 9.67 -2.19
N ALA A 31 0.05 10.43 -2.35
CA ALA A 31 -1.19 9.98 -2.97
C ALA A 31 -1.08 9.73 -4.48
N GLY A 32 0.03 10.15 -5.10
CA GLY A 32 0.20 10.03 -6.55
C GLY A 32 -0.43 11.19 -7.31
N GLU A 33 -0.44 12.40 -6.74
CA GLU A 33 -0.86 13.60 -7.47
C GLU A 33 0.14 13.96 -8.58
N GLN A 34 -0.32 14.76 -9.54
CA GLN A 34 0.55 15.27 -10.62
C GLN A 34 1.65 16.16 -10.04
N GLU A 35 1.27 17.08 -9.16
CA GLU A 35 2.17 17.91 -8.38
C GLU A 35 2.35 17.27 -7.01
N GLN A 36 3.50 16.63 -6.77
CA GLN A 36 3.80 16.03 -5.47
C GLN A 36 5.25 16.29 -5.09
N THR A 37 5.49 16.52 -3.81
CA THR A 37 6.84 16.72 -3.27
C THR A 37 7.58 15.39 -3.14
N PRO A 38 8.91 15.35 -3.25
CA PRO A 38 9.68 14.14 -2.96
C PRO A 38 9.43 13.65 -1.53
N PRO A 39 9.50 12.33 -1.28
CA PRO A 39 9.45 11.80 0.08
C PRO A 39 10.71 12.21 0.84
N GLU A 40 10.55 12.98 1.92
CA GLU A 40 11.65 13.37 2.79
C GLU A 40 12.03 12.22 3.73
N GLY A 41 13.31 12.15 4.10
CA GLY A 41 13.81 11.18 5.07
C GLY A 41 14.35 9.87 4.48
N PHE A 42 14.04 9.55 3.23
CA PHE A 42 14.50 8.32 2.55
C PHE A 42 15.84 8.56 1.85
N GLU A 43 16.88 7.92 2.38
CA GLU A 43 18.26 8.06 1.92
C GLU A 43 18.44 7.34 0.59
N SER A 44 19.12 7.97 -0.37
CA SER A 44 19.43 7.32 -1.64
C SER A 44 20.87 6.91 -1.78
N SER A 45 21.80 7.67 -1.21
CA SER A 45 23.22 7.35 -1.24
C SER A 45 23.91 8.00 -0.05
N GLY A 46 24.61 7.19 0.73
CA GLY A 46 25.46 7.64 1.83
C GLY A 46 26.92 7.32 1.52
N SER A 47 27.82 8.29 1.69
CA SER A 47 29.26 8.05 1.70
C SER A 47 29.75 8.08 3.15
N GLU A 48 30.17 6.93 3.67
CA GLU A 48 30.65 6.80 5.04
C GLU A 48 32.16 7.04 5.12
N THR A 49 32.57 7.92 6.04
CA THR A 49 33.97 8.09 6.44
C THR A 49 34.15 7.57 7.85
N VAL A 50 34.95 6.50 7.97
CA VAL A 50 35.30 5.89 9.26
C VAL A 50 36.37 6.75 9.96
N LEU A 51 36.15 7.02 11.24
CA LEU A 51 37.06 7.79 12.10
C LEU A 51 37.69 6.92 13.17
N GLY A 52 36.88 6.11 13.87
CA GLY A 52 37.32 5.26 14.98
C GLY A 52 38.12 5.98 16.07
N THR A 53 37.83 7.27 16.31
CA THR A 53 38.65 8.12 17.19
C THR A 53 37.99 8.30 18.56
N GLU A 54 38.76 8.20 19.64
CA GLU A 54 38.29 8.48 20.99
C GLU A 54 38.00 9.99 21.16
N VAL A 55 36.85 10.31 21.74
CA VAL A 55 36.47 11.70 22.07
C VAL A 55 36.72 11.91 23.56
N LYS A 56 37.58 12.87 23.90
CA LYS A 56 37.96 13.21 25.29
C LYS A 56 37.31 14.51 25.74
N TYR A 57 37.25 14.74 27.06
CA TYR A 57 36.62 15.93 27.63
C TYR A 57 37.30 17.24 27.17
N ASP A 58 38.63 17.30 27.25
CA ASP A 58 39.41 18.49 26.88
C ASP A 58 39.77 18.55 25.38
N THR A 59 39.65 17.43 24.66
CA THR A 59 40.04 17.32 23.25
C THR A 59 38.82 16.97 22.38
N PRO A 60 38.02 17.97 21.97
CA PRO A 60 36.93 17.73 21.04
C PRO A 60 37.48 17.42 19.64
N ILE A 61 36.85 16.48 18.94
CA ILE A 61 37.25 16.09 17.59
C ILE A 61 36.49 16.93 16.58
N THR A 62 37.20 17.53 15.62
CA THR A 62 36.62 18.37 14.56
C THR A 62 36.91 17.77 13.18
N ARG A 63 35.92 17.83 12.28
CA ARG A 63 36.04 17.43 10.87
C ARG A 63 35.44 18.51 9.97
N THR A 64 36.06 18.71 8.81
CA THR A 64 35.59 19.63 7.78
C THR A 64 34.84 18.84 6.72
N ILE A 65 33.65 19.32 6.38
CA ILE A 65 32.80 18.76 5.34
C ILE A 65 32.90 19.65 4.11
N THR A 66 33.36 19.07 3.01
CA THR A 66 33.62 19.77 1.73
C THR A 66 32.69 19.33 0.61
N SER A 67 32.02 18.19 0.74
CA SER A 67 31.13 17.63 -0.28
C SER A 67 29.96 18.58 -0.60
N ALA A 68 29.84 18.96 -1.87
CA ALA A 68 28.90 19.99 -2.31
C ALA A 68 27.42 19.56 -2.23
N ASN A 69 27.14 18.28 -2.48
CA ASN A 69 25.78 17.79 -2.76
C ASN A 69 25.12 17.03 -1.59
N ILE A 70 25.59 17.21 -0.36
CA ILE A 70 25.03 16.51 0.81
C ILE A 70 23.78 17.24 1.32
N ASP A 71 22.74 16.51 1.69
CA ASP A 71 21.52 17.07 2.29
C ASP A 71 21.52 16.90 3.82
N ARG A 72 22.03 15.76 4.30
CA ARG A 72 22.05 15.38 5.72
C ARG A 72 23.38 14.73 6.11
N LEU A 73 23.71 14.79 7.40
CA LEU A 73 24.84 14.09 7.99
C LEU A 73 24.33 13.12 9.04
N ARG A 74 24.67 11.84 8.91
CA ARG A 74 24.52 10.86 10.00
C ARG A 74 25.84 10.75 10.72
N ILE A 75 25.81 10.90 12.04
CA ILE A 75 27.00 10.83 12.88
C ILE A 75 26.84 9.63 13.80
N THR A 76 27.75 8.66 13.67
CA THR A 76 27.73 7.40 14.42
C THR A 76 28.79 7.45 15.51
N PHE A 77 28.38 7.30 16.75
CA PHE A 77 29.22 7.42 17.94
C PHE A 77 28.75 6.46 19.01
N GLY A 78 29.51 6.33 20.09
CA GLY A 78 29.09 5.49 21.19
C GLY A 78 30.18 5.28 22.22
N VAL A 79 30.16 4.11 22.84
CA VAL A 79 31.06 3.72 23.92
C VAL A 79 31.59 2.32 23.68
N GLN A 80 32.86 2.08 24.04
CA GLN A 80 33.42 0.72 23.95
C GLN A 80 32.90 -0.18 25.07
N ALA A 81 32.69 0.39 26.25
CA ALA A 81 32.04 -0.20 27.41
C ALA A 81 31.47 0.95 28.26
N LEU A 82 30.43 0.66 29.04
CA LEU A 82 29.77 1.60 29.95
C LEU A 82 29.44 0.86 31.25
N VAL A 83 30.37 0.86 32.20
CA VAL A 83 30.21 0.17 33.48
C VAL A 83 31.11 0.81 34.53
N GLU A 84 30.60 0.90 35.75
CA GLU A 84 31.37 1.25 36.93
C GLU A 84 31.48 0.03 37.84
N THR A 85 32.69 -0.37 38.21
CA THR A 85 32.96 -1.50 39.11
C THR A 85 33.36 -0.99 40.48
N THR A 86 32.56 -1.28 41.49
CA THR A 86 32.89 -0.91 42.88
C THR A 86 34.05 -1.72 43.41
N SER A 87 34.68 -1.28 44.50
CA SER A 87 35.74 -2.02 45.21
C SER A 87 35.29 -3.38 45.75
N LYS A 88 33.97 -3.65 45.79
CA LYS A 88 33.38 -4.94 46.17
C LYS A 88 33.06 -5.85 44.98
N GLY A 89 33.35 -5.41 43.75
CA GLY A 89 33.10 -6.15 42.51
C GLY A 89 31.71 -5.94 41.88
N ASP A 90 30.87 -5.07 42.46
CA ASP A 90 29.54 -4.79 41.90
C ASP A 90 29.66 -3.94 40.63
N ARG A 91 28.91 -4.33 39.59
CA ARG A 91 28.88 -3.63 38.29
C ARG A 91 27.63 -2.75 38.16
N ASN A 92 27.82 -1.45 38.34
CA ASN A 92 26.79 -0.43 38.28
C ASN A 92 26.68 0.19 36.87
N PRO A 93 25.50 0.70 36.50
CA PRO A 93 25.33 1.49 35.30
C PRO A 93 26.08 2.82 35.40
N SER A 94 26.53 3.32 34.25
CA SER A 94 27.19 4.63 34.12
C SER A 94 26.50 5.47 33.05
N GLU A 95 26.88 6.72 32.92
CA GLU A 95 26.37 7.64 31.90
C GLU A 95 27.46 8.50 31.30
N VAL A 96 27.31 8.82 30.01
CA VAL A 96 28.16 9.78 29.29
C VAL A 96 27.31 10.74 28.49
N ARG A 97 27.71 12.02 28.47
CA ARG A 97 27.05 13.07 27.69
C ARG A 97 27.95 13.56 26.57
N LEU A 98 27.43 13.55 25.35
CA LEU A 98 28.09 13.94 24.11
C LEU A 98 27.28 15.03 23.41
N LEU A 99 27.97 16.06 22.92
CA LEU A 99 27.38 17.11 22.10
C LEU A 99 27.85 16.96 20.66
N VAL A 100 26.91 17.03 19.72
CA VAL A 100 27.16 17.18 18.30
C VAL A 100 26.94 18.63 17.92
N GLN A 101 27.98 19.27 17.38
CA GLN A 101 27.99 20.69 17.07
C GLN A 101 28.37 20.94 15.62
N ILE A 102 27.74 21.95 15.02
CA ILE A 102 28.05 22.43 13.67
C ILE A 102 28.48 23.89 13.76
N GLN A 103 29.50 24.26 12.99
CA GLN A 103 29.93 25.65 12.89
C GLN A 103 28.97 26.43 11.99
N ARG A 104 28.31 27.46 12.55
CA ARG A 104 27.41 28.38 11.85
C ARG A 104 27.84 29.81 12.13
N ASN A 105 27.98 30.64 11.10
CA ASN A 105 28.35 32.06 11.21
C ASN A 105 29.58 32.31 12.10
N GLY A 106 30.58 31.44 12.03
CA GLY A 106 31.81 31.53 12.83
C GLY A 106 31.72 30.98 14.27
N GLY A 107 30.52 30.67 14.78
CA GLY A 107 30.30 30.09 16.10
C GLY A 107 29.94 28.60 16.08
N TRP A 108 30.11 27.92 17.22
CA TRP A 108 29.68 26.52 17.38
C TRP A 108 28.24 26.47 17.90
N VAL A 109 27.35 25.81 17.16
CA VAL A 109 25.96 25.58 17.54
C VAL A 109 25.76 24.11 17.87
N THR A 110 25.13 23.81 19.01
CA THR A 110 24.77 22.44 19.39
C THR A 110 23.52 22.00 18.65
N GLU A 111 23.67 20.99 17.79
CA GLU A 111 22.56 20.42 17.00
C GLU A 111 21.90 19.25 17.73
N LYS A 112 22.69 18.46 18.48
CA LYS A 112 22.20 17.36 19.31
C LYS A 112 22.97 17.31 20.63
N ASP A 113 22.23 17.04 21.69
CA ASP A 113 22.71 16.82 23.04
C ASP A 113 22.29 15.41 23.46
N ILE A 114 23.25 14.50 23.58
CA ILE A 114 23.01 13.07 23.73
C ILE A 114 23.56 12.60 25.06
N THR A 115 22.73 11.90 25.83
CA THR A 115 23.15 11.19 27.04
C THR A 115 22.96 9.69 26.82
N ILE A 116 24.06 8.94 26.84
CA ILE A 116 24.05 7.48 26.82
C ILE A 116 24.11 7.01 28.27
N LYS A 117 23.06 6.33 28.75
CA LYS A 117 22.97 5.82 30.12
C LYS A 117 22.65 4.34 30.10
N GLY A 118 23.34 3.57 30.93
CA GLY A 118 23.07 2.15 31.08
C GLY A 118 24.29 1.35 31.50
N LYS A 119 24.25 0.05 31.21
CA LYS A 119 25.32 -0.89 31.55
C LYS A 119 25.61 -1.78 30.33
N THR A 120 26.81 -1.67 29.77
CA THR A 120 27.28 -2.56 28.70
C THR A 120 28.75 -2.89 28.88
N THR A 121 29.12 -4.13 28.57
CA THR A 121 30.52 -4.60 28.54
C THR A 121 31.04 -4.77 27.11
N SER A 122 30.20 -4.52 26.11
CA SER A 122 30.54 -4.54 24.69
C SER A 122 30.29 -3.18 24.06
N GLN A 123 30.87 -2.97 22.88
CA GLN A 123 30.71 -1.74 22.12
C GLN A 123 29.22 -1.49 21.86
N TYR A 124 28.78 -0.28 22.17
CA TYR A 124 27.45 0.22 21.85
C TYR A 124 27.63 1.44 20.95
N LEU A 125 26.99 1.41 19.78
CA LEU A 125 26.97 2.53 18.84
C LEU A 125 25.54 3.02 18.68
N ALA A 126 25.38 4.33 18.68
CA ALA A 126 24.18 5.05 18.32
C ALA A 126 24.49 5.99 17.15
N SER A 127 23.46 6.40 16.41
CA SER A 127 23.62 7.39 15.36
C SER A 127 22.58 8.49 15.47
N VAL A 128 22.97 9.70 15.09
CA VAL A 128 22.05 10.84 14.99
C VAL A 128 22.15 11.46 13.61
N VAL A 129 21.01 11.88 13.06
CA VAL A 129 20.95 12.59 11.79
C VAL A 129 20.80 14.09 12.04
N VAL A 130 21.62 14.89 11.36
CA VAL A 130 21.58 16.35 11.39
C VAL A 130 21.31 16.86 9.97
N GLY A 131 20.33 17.75 9.84
CA GLY A 131 19.95 18.41 8.59
C GLY A 131 20.23 19.91 8.61
N ASN A 132 19.64 20.65 7.66
CA ASN A 132 19.79 22.11 7.52
C ASN A 132 21.27 22.56 7.57
N LEU A 133 22.09 21.92 6.74
CA LEU A 133 23.54 22.09 6.75
C LEU A 133 23.93 23.49 6.24
N PRO A 134 24.94 24.14 6.85
CA PRO A 134 25.39 25.47 6.41
C PRO A 134 26.10 25.42 5.04
N PRO A 135 26.37 26.60 4.42
CA PRO A 135 27.17 26.68 3.20
C PRO A 135 28.52 25.98 3.37
N ARG A 136 28.97 25.31 2.30
CA ARG A 136 30.20 24.52 2.30
C ARG A 136 31.39 25.45 2.03
N PRO A 137 32.58 25.18 2.58
CA PRO A 137 32.86 24.14 3.56
C PRO A 137 32.39 24.54 4.97
N PHE A 138 32.03 23.56 5.78
CA PHE A 138 31.70 23.78 7.19
C PHE A 138 32.32 22.73 8.09
N ASN A 139 32.46 23.05 9.38
CA ASN A 139 33.04 22.16 10.36
C ASN A 139 31.97 21.52 11.24
N ILE A 140 32.16 20.24 11.52
CA ILE A 140 31.41 19.48 12.51
C ILE A 140 32.33 19.10 13.65
N ARG A 141 31.80 19.06 14.88
CA ARG A 141 32.57 18.75 16.07
C ARG A 141 31.76 17.89 17.02
N MET A 142 32.43 16.88 17.58
CA MET A 142 31.90 16.11 18.71
C MET A 142 32.67 16.48 19.97
N ARG A 143 31.93 16.79 21.03
CA ARG A 143 32.49 17.16 22.33
C ARG A 143 31.91 16.29 23.43
N ARG A 144 32.77 15.77 24.28
CA ARG A 144 32.38 15.07 25.51
C ARG A 144 32.20 16.08 26.64
N MET A 145 31.10 15.94 27.39
CA MET A 145 30.79 16.80 28.55
C MET A 145 30.97 16.07 29.88
N THR A 146 31.11 14.76 29.87
CA THR A 146 31.44 13.96 31.05
C THR A 146 32.97 13.91 31.22
N PRO A 147 33.54 14.07 32.42
CA PRO A 147 34.98 13.90 32.64
C PRO A 147 35.49 12.54 32.15
N ASP A 148 36.75 12.51 31.70
CA ASP A 148 37.40 11.26 31.29
C ASP A 148 37.66 10.37 32.52
N SER A 149 37.56 9.05 32.36
CA SER A 149 37.87 8.11 33.44
C SER A 149 39.33 8.19 33.85
N THR A 150 39.58 8.28 35.16
CA THR A 150 40.93 8.24 35.75
C THR A 150 41.28 6.88 36.34
N THR A 151 40.33 5.95 36.44
CA THR A 151 40.50 4.62 37.03
C THR A 151 40.00 3.52 36.08
N ASP A 152 40.58 2.32 36.18
CA ASP A 152 40.12 1.14 35.44
C ASP A 152 38.74 0.62 35.91
N GLN A 153 38.30 1.07 37.10
CA GLN A 153 36.99 0.76 37.65
C GLN A 153 35.85 1.43 36.88
N LEU A 154 36.08 2.58 36.25
CA LEU A 154 35.09 3.28 35.44
C LEU A 154 35.42 3.13 33.95
N GLN A 155 34.70 2.25 33.26
CA GLN A 155 34.83 2.07 31.82
C GLN A 155 33.74 2.87 31.11
N ASN A 156 34.11 3.99 30.47
CA ASN A 156 33.18 4.85 29.75
C ASN A 156 33.82 5.52 28.53
N LYS A 157 34.80 4.86 27.90
CA LYS A 157 35.53 5.41 26.74
C LYS A 157 34.57 5.67 25.59
N THR A 158 34.48 6.92 25.20
CA THR A 158 33.60 7.41 24.13
C THR A 158 34.31 7.42 22.80
N LEU A 159 33.62 6.95 21.76
CA LEU A 159 34.15 6.77 20.42
C LEU A 159 33.29 7.53 19.42
N TRP A 160 33.93 8.31 18.54
CA TRP A 160 33.32 8.71 17.28
C TRP A 160 33.70 7.67 16.22
N SER A 161 32.74 6.82 15.86
CA SER A 161 32.95 5.72 14.93
C SER A 161 33.08 6.21 13.49
N SER A 162 32.08 6.94 13.00
CA SER A 162 32.03 7.41 11.61
C SER A 162 31.08 8.59 11.45
N TYR A 163 31.15 9.23 10.28
CA TYR A 163 30.09 10.10 9.79
C TYR A 163 29.76 9.72 8.34
N THR A 164 28.48 9.76 8.01
CA THR A 164 27.95 9.45 6.68
C THR A 164 27.37 10.71 6.07
N GLU A 165 27.90 11.06 4.91
CA GLU A 165 27.39 12.12 4.05
C GLU A 165 26.22 11.57 3.22
N ILE A 166 25.01 12.05 3.50
CA ILE A 166 23.78 11.55 2.88
C ILE A 166 23.29 12.53 1.84
N ILE A 167 23.04 12.03 0.64
CA ILE A 167 22.34 12.72 -0.44
C ILE A 167 20.92 12.15 -0.51
N ASP A 168 19.94 13.02 -0.37
CA ASP A 168 18.54 12.64 -0.48
C ASP A 168 18.15 12.62 -1.96
N VAL A 169 17.46 11.55 -2.39
CA VAL A 169 16.87 11.57 -3.73
C VAL A 169 15.64 12.44 -3.73
N LYS A 170 15.77 13.60 -4.38
CA LYS A 170 14.66 14.50 -4.68
C LYS A 170 13.97 14.09 -5.98
N GLN A 171 13.59 12.83 -6.11
CA GLN A 171 12.76 12.39 -7.22
C GLN A 171 11.28 12.54 -6.84
N CYS A 172 10.59 13.42 -7.56
CA CYS A 172 9.14 13.37 -7.61
C CYS A 172 8.74 12.20 -8.52
N TYR A 173 7.71 11.45 -8.15
CA TYR A 173 7.12 10.43 -9.01
C TYR A 173 5.67 10.81 -9.36
N PRO A 174 5.46 11.78 -10.27
CA PRO A 174 4.13 12.25 -10.65
C PRO A 174 3.21 11.09 -11.03
N ASN A 175 1.95 11.18 -10.61
CA ASN A 175 0.92 10.18 -10.88
C ASN A 175 1.22 8.77 -10.33
N THR A 176 2.16 8.63 -9.40
CA THR A 176 2.50 7.36 -8.76
C THR A 176 2.33 7.50 -7.26
N ALA A 177 1.47 6.67 -6.67
CA ALA A 177 1.34 6.60 -5.23
C ALA A 177 2.56 5.90 -4.64
N LEU A 178 3.10 6.43 -3.54
CA LEU A 178 4.30 5.92 -2.89
C LEU A 178 4.09 5.85 -1.40
N VAL A 179 4.60 4.77 -0.80
CA VAL A 179 4.70 4.63 0.65
C VAL A 179 6.14 4.30 0.99
N GLY A 180 6.76 5.16 1.80
CA GLY A 180 8.03 4.90 2.45
C GLY A 180 7.79 4.58 3.92
N VAL A 181 8.44 3.55 4.44
CA VAL A 181 8.38 3.18 5.86
C VAL A 181 9.80 3.11 6.41
N GLN A 182 10.03 3.80 7.53
CA GLN A 182 11.21 3.66 8.37
C GLN A 182 10.77 3.06 9.69
N VAL A 183 11.55 2.10 10.17
CA VAL A 183 11.25 1.34 11.38
C VAL A 183 12.52 1.29 12.20
N ASP A 184 12.38 1.47 13.51
CA ASP A 184 13.51 1.31 14.41
C ASP A 184 13.99 -0.16 14.45
N SER A 185 15.29 -0.35 14.23
CA SER A 185 15.93 -1.65 14.28
C SER A 185 15.80 -2.34 15.64
N GLU A 186 15.65 -1.59 16.74
CA GLU A 186 15.46 -2.18 18.08
C GLU A 186 14.19 -3.05 18.17
N GLN A 187 13.16 -2.73 17.37
CA GLN A 187 11.88 -3.44 17.40
C GLN A 187 11.88 -4.77 16.64
N PHE A 188 12.74 -4.92 15.62
CA PHE A 188 12.68 -6.06 14.70
C PHE A 188 14.00 -6.87 14.63
N GLY A 189 15.06 -6.40 15.28
CA GLY A 189 16.36 -7.07 15.28
C GLY A 189 16.88 -7.31 13.86
N SER A 190 17.19 -8.56 13.53
CA SER A 190 17.66 -8.98 12.20
C SER A 190 16.57 -9.50 11.27
N GLN A 191 15.30 -9.50 11.68
CA GLN A 191 14.21 -10.04 10.86
C GLN A 191 13.77 -9.05 9.77
N GLN A 192 13.53 -9.59 8.57
CA GLN A 192 12.94 -8.81 7.49
C GLN A 192 11.48 -8.50 7.84
N VAL A 193 11.12 -7.22 7.81
CA VAL A 193 9.76 -6.74 8.12
C VAL A 193 8.86 -6.86 6.89
N SER A 194 7.78 -7.63 6.98
CA SER A 194 6.71 -7.63 5.97
C SER A 194 5.79 -6.42 6.17
N ARG A 195 5.21 -5.89 5.08
CA ARG A 195 4.46 -4.63 5.09
C ARG A 195 3.15 -4.80 4.33
N ASN A 196 2.03 -4.64 5.03
CA ASN A 196 0.69 -4.66 4.45
C ASN A 196 0.01 -3.30 4.68
N TYR A 197 -0.79 -2.84 3.71
CA TYR A 197 -1.43 -1.53 3.76
C TYR A 197 -2.91 -1.65 3.43
N HIS A 198 -3.76 -1.16 4.32
CA HIS A 198 -5.18 -1.02 4.05
C HIS A 198 -5.45 0.38 3.47
N LEU A 199 -5.52 0.48 2.14
CA LEU A 199 -5.66 1.74 1.44
C LEU A 199 -6.91 1.79 0.57
N ARG A 200 -7.48 2.98 0.45
CA ARG A 200 -8.43 3.28 -0.63
C ARG A 200 -7.62 3.47 -1.90
N GLY A 201 -8.01 2.74 -2.95
CA GLY A 201 -7.37 2.81 -4.25
C GLY A 201 -7.61 4.13 -4.97
N ARG A 202 -7.82 4.04 -6.28
CA ARG A 202 -7.89 5.21 -7.16
C ARG A 202 -9.19 6.01 -6.99
N ILE A 203 -9.08 7.34 -7.16
CA ILE A 203 -10.25 8.22 -7.38
C ILE A 203 -10.74 8.04 -8.82
N LEU A 204 -12.01 7.65 -8.96
CA LEU A 204 -12.66 7.37 -10.23
C LEU A 204 -13.57 8.52 -10.64
N GLN A 205 -14.01 8.51 -11.90
CA GLN A 205 -15.11 9.35 -12.35
C GLN A 205 -16.42 8.61 -12.14
N VAL A 206 -17.27 9.11 -11.23
CA VAL A 206 -18.57 8.53 -10.89
C VAL A 206 -19.71 9.50 -11.21
N PRO A 207 -20.98 9.08 -11.33
CA PRO A 207 -22.10 9.97 -11.57
C PRO A 207 -22.17 11.10 -10.56
N SER A 208 -22.47 12.31 -11.06
CA SER A 208 -22.66 13.50 -10.23
C SER A 208 -23.67 13.28 -9.10
N ASN A 209 -24.70 12.48 -9.36
CA ASN A 209 -25.79 12.19 -8.44
C ASN A 209 -25.58 10.94 -7.54
N TYR A 210 -24.43 10.28 -7.65
CA TYR A 210 -24.06 9.11 -6.86
C TYR A 210 -23.28 9.51 -5.61
N ASN A 211 -23.63 8.93 -4.47
CA ASN A 211 -22.84 9.00 -3.24
C ASN A 211 -22.12 7.66 -3.02
N PRO A 212 -20.78 7.59 -3.18
CA PRO A 212 -20.06 6.33 -3.09
C PRO A 212 -19.92 5.79 -1.66
N GLN A 213 -20.14 6.62 -0.63
CA GLN A 213 -20.10 6.16 0.77
C GLN A 213 -21.40 5.46 1.14
N THR A 214 -22.55 6.05 0.78
CA THR A 214 -23.87 5.47 1.07
C THR A 214 -24.36 4.54 -0.03
N ARG A 215 -23.67 4.51 -1.18
CA ARG A 215 -24.04 3.76 -2.40
C ARG A 215 -25.41 4.15 -2.98
N GLN A 216 -25.85 5.38 -2.73
CA GLN A 216 -27.17 5.85 -3.17
C GLN A 216 -27.07 6.79 -4.37
N TYR A 217 -28.07 6.70 -5.24
CA TYR A 217 -28.24 7.57 -6.40
C TYR A 217 -29.45 8.47 -6.13
N SER A 218 -29.28 9.78 -6.27
CA SER A 218 -30.29 10.77 -5.88
C SER A 218 -30.79 11.59 -7.07
N GLY A 219 -32.10 11.63 -7.30
CA GLY A 219 -32.67 12.33 -8.46
C GLY A 219 -32.28 11.74 -9.81
N ILE A 220 -32.59 12.47 -10.88
CA ILE A 220 -32.28 12.07 -12.26
C ILE A 220 -30.84 12.46 -12.57
N TRP A 221 -30.07 11.51 -13.11
CA TRP A 221 -28.72 11.77 -13.56
C TRP A 221 -28.72 12.51 -14.91
N ASP A 222 -27.95 13.59 -14.99
CA ASP A 222 -27.80 14.44 -16.19
C ASP A 222 -26.67 13.96 -17.12
N GLY A 223 -25.99 12.87 -16.77
CA GLY A 223 -24.86 12.32 -17.53
C GLY A 223 -23.50 12.92 -17.15
N THR A 224 -23.43 13.84 -16.18
CA THR A 224 -22.15 14.43 -15.74
C THR A 224 -21.44 13.56 -14.70
N LEU A 225 -20.11 13.60 -14.68
CA LEU A 225 -19.29 12.81 -13.76
C LEU A 225 -18.56 13.74 -12.78
N LYS A 226 -18.26 13.20 -11.59
CA LYS A 226 -17.44 13.85 -10.56
C LYS A 226 -16.33 12.90 -10.08
N PRO A 227 -15.17 13.43 -9.67
CA PRO A 227 -14.12 12.61 -9.06
C PRO A 227 -14.54 12.15 -7.66
N ALA A 228 -14.57 10.84 -7.42
CA ALA A 228 -14.72 10.27 -6.08
C ALA A 228 -14.13 8.85 -6.00
N TYR A 229 -13.72 8.43 -4.80
CA TYR A 229 -13.40 7.02 -4.55
C TYR A 229 -14.67 6.18 -4.57
N SER A 230 -14.67 5.07 -5.30
CA SER A 230 -15.73 4.05 -5.28
C SER A 230 -15.10 2.69 -5.58
N ASN A 231 -15.65 1.64 -4.99
CA ASN A 231 -15.34 0.25 -5.31
C ASN A 231 -16.53 -0.44 -6.01
N ASN A 232 -17.39 0.33 -6.67
CA ASN A 232 -18.42 -0.23 -7.55
C ASN A 232 -17.77 -0.66 -8.87
N MET A 233 -17.95 -1.94 -9.23
CA MET A 233 -17.33 -2.57 -10.39
C MET A 233 -17.62 -1.85 -11.72
N ALA A 234 -18.81 -1.26 -11.89
CA ALA A 234 -19.18 -0.56 -13.12
C ALA A 234 -18.34 0.72 -13.31
N TRP A 235 -18.08 1.46 -12.23
CA TRP A 235 -17.29 2.69 -12.28
C TRP A 235 -15.78 2.39 -12.35
N CYS A 236 -15.32 1.29 -11.74
CA CYS A 236 -13.97 0.78 -11.95
C CYS A 236 -13.74 0.41 -13.42
N LEU A 237 -14.73 -0.24 -14.07
CA LEU A 237 -14.65 -0.56 -15.50
C LEU A 237 -14.66 0.70 -16.37
N TRP A 238 -15.53 1.67 -16.07
CA TRP A 238 -15.55 2.96 -16.78
C TRP A 238 -14.17 3.63 -16.77
N ASP A 239 -13.50 3.68 -15.62
CA ASP A 239 -12.17 4.25 -15.48
C ASP A 239 -11.13 3.44 -16.30
N MET A 240 -11.15 2.11 -16.23
CA MET A 240 -10.25 1.26 -17.03
C MET A 240 -10.42 1.46 -18.54
N LEU A 241 -11.64 1.70 -19.01
CA LEU A 241 -11.92 1.91 -20.43
C LEU A 241 -11.50 3.30 -20.92
N THR A 242 -11.73 4.33 -20.10
CA THR A 242 -11.60 5.73 -20.53
C THR A 242 -10.27 6.37 -20.14
N HIS A 243 -9.52 5.79 -19.20
CA HIS A 243 -8.31 6.44 -18.70
C HIS A 243 -7.15 6.40 -19.71
N PRO A 244 -6.53 7.54 -20.07
CA PRO A 244 -5.54 7.60 -21.15
C PRO A 244 -4.16 7.01 -20.79
N ARG A 245 -3.82 6.88 -19.51
CA ARG A 245 -2.48 6.46 -19.07
C ARG A 245 -2.28 4.94 -18.98
N TYR A 246 -3.16 4.25 -18.26
CA TYR A 246 -3.06 2.81 -17.97
C TYR A 246 -4.24 2.02 -18.53
N GLY A 247 -5.31 2.70 -18.94
CA GLY A 247 -6.52 2.10 -19.48
C GLY A 247 -6.54 2.09 -20.99
N MET A 248 -7.73 1.87 -21.55
CA MET A 248 -7.97 1.86 -22.99
C MET A 248 -8.26 3.26 -23.57
N GLY A 249 -8.11 4.33 -22.76
CA GLY A 249 -8.50 5.69 -23.11
C GLY A 249 -7.81 6.31 -24.33
N LYS A 250 -6.67 5.75 -24.75
CA LYS A 250 -6.00 6.17 -26.01
C LYS A 250 -6.70 5.64 -27.27
N ARG A 251 -7.51 4.60 -27.14
CA ARG A 251 -8.19 3.91 -28.25
C ARG A 251 -9.71 4.03 -28.17
N LEU A 252 -10.26 4.07 -26.97
CA LEU A 252 -11.68 4.30 -26.70
C LEU A 252 -11.81 5.62 -25.95
N GLY A 253 -12.50 6.59 -26.55
CA GLY A 253 -12.90 7.80 -25.88
C GLY A 253 -14.08 7.56 -24.95
N ALA A 254 -14.36 8.49 -24.04
CA ALA A 254 -15.56 8.46 -23.21
C ALA A 254 -16.87 8.47 -24.02
N ALA A 255 -16.84 8.97 -25.26
CA ALA A 255 -17.98 8.95 -26.18
C ALA A 255 -18.22 7.56 -26.78
N ASP A 256 -17.20 6.70 -26.85
CA ASP A 256 -17.29 5.36 -27.43
C ASP A 256 -17.81 4.32 -26.43
N VAL A 257 -18.02 4.71 -25.16
CA VAL A 257 -18.48 3.82 -24.08
C VAL A 257 -19.87 4.25 -23.62
N ASP A 258 -20.80 3.31 -23.60
CA ASP A 258 -22.18 3.54 -23.16
C ASP A 258 -22.27 3.70 -21.63
N LYS A 259 -22.08 4.93 -21.17
CA LYS A 259 -22.20 5.29 -19.75
C LYS A 259 -23.61 5.06 -19.17
N TRP A 260 -24.65 5.05 -20.02
CA TRP A 260 -26.03 4.88 -19.57
C TRP A 260 -26.31 3.42 -19.22
N ALA A 261 -25.82 2.48 -20.03
CA ALA A 261 -25.84 1.06 -19.69
C ALA A 261 -25.06 0.79 -18.39
N LEU A 262 -23.85 1.35 -18.27
CA LEU A 262 -23.04 1.21 -17.04
C LEU A 262 -23.69 1.84 -15.81
N TYR A 263 -24.44 2.93 -15.95
CA TYR A 263 -25.18 3.54 -14.84
C TYR A 263 -26.23 2.57 -14.27
N VAL A 264 -26.99 1.90 -15.14
CA VAL A 264 -28.00 0.91 -14.75
C VAL A 264 -27.36 -0.33 -14.11
N ILE A 265 -26.21 -0.77 -14.61
CA ILE A 265 -25.41 -1.86 -14.03
C ILE A 265 -24.83 -1.44 -12.67
N GLY A 266 -24.34 -0.21 -12.55
CA GLY A 266 -23.80 0.36 -11.32
C GLY A 266 -24.85 0.39 -10.20
N GLN A 267 -26.08 0.80 -10.52
CA GLN A 267 -27.21 0.72 -9.57
C GLN A 267 -27.51 -0.72 -9.15
N TYR A 268 -27.39 -1.70 -10.05
CA TYR A 268 -27.57 -3.12 -9.71
C TYR A 268 -26.46 -3.65 -8.80
N CYS A 269 -25.21 -3.23 -9.01
CA CYS A 269 -24.06 -3.60 -8.17
C CYS A 269 -24.20 -3.06 -6.73
N ASP A 270 -24.79 -1.88 -6.57
CA ASP A 270 -25.00 -1.23 -5.27
C ASP A 270 -26.27 -1.69 -4.53
N GLN A 271 -27.07 -2.61 -5.09
CA GLN A 271 -28.23 -3.15 -4.39
C GLN A 271 -27.81 -3.90 -3.13
N SER A 272 -28.49 -3.60 -2.02
CA SER A 272 -28.32 -4.31 -0.75
C SER A 272 -28.88 -5.73 -0.86
N VAL A 273 -28.05 -6.73 -0.58
CA VAL A 273 -28.38 -8.16 -0.55
C VAL A 273 -28.00 -8.75 0.81
N PRO A 274 -28.65 -9.83 1.28
CA PRO A 274 -28.28 -10.49 2.52
C PRO A 274 -26.85 -11.06 2.44
N ASP A 275 -26.07 -10.85 3.51
CA ASP A 275 -24.66 -11.30 3.64
C ASP A 275 -24.51 -12.75 4.15
N GLY A 276 -25.62 -13.48 4.28
CA GLY A 276 -25.64 -14.83 4.85
C GLY A 276 -25.41 -14.92 6.36
N SER A 277 -25.05 -13.83 7.03
CA SER A 277 -24.75 -13.73 8.47
C SER A 277 -25.77 -12.88 9.25
N GLY A 278 -26.86 -12.47 8.60
CA GLY A 278 -27.96 -11.73 9.20
C GLY A 278 -27.91 -10.21 8.98
N GLY A 279 -26.93 -9.72 8.23
CA GLY A 279 -26.83 -8.34 7.77
C GLY A 279 -27.07 -8.20 6.27
N THR A 280 -26.56 -7.11 5.70
CA THR A 280 -26.66 -6.85 4.27
C THR A 280 -25.37 -6.25 3.72
N GLU A 281 -25.06 -6.59 2.48
CA GLU A 281 -23.90 -6.10 1.75
C GLU A 281 -24.30 -5.59 0.34
N PRO A 282 -23.50 -4.74 -0.31
CA PRO A 282 -23.67 -4.45 -1.72
C PRO A 282 -23.49 -5.72 -2.57
N ARG A 283 -24.36 -5.90 -3.57
CA ARG A 283 -24.37 -7.08 -4.44
C ARG A 283 -23.03 -7.37 -5.11
N ILE A 284 -22.34 -6.35 -5.60
CA ILE A 284 -21.07 -6.49 -6.34
C ILE A 284 -20.12 -5.36 -5.96
N THR A 285 -18.95 -5.71 -5.46
CA THR A 285 -17.86 -4.76 -5.21
C THR A 285 -16.60 -5.17 -5.99
N CYS A 286 -15.66 -4.24 -6.11
CA CYS A 286 -14.41 -4.43 -6.85
C CYS A 286 -13.22 -3.97 -6.01
N ASN A 287 -12.45 -4.93 -5.52
CA ASN A 287 -11.17 -4.69 -4.86
C ASN A 287 -10.06 -5.39 -5.67
N ALA A 288 -9.82 -4.91 -6.89
CA ALA A 288 -8.84 -5.50 -7.80
C ALA A 288 -7.48 -4.78 -7.73
N TYR A 289 -6.40 -5.56 -7.77
CA TYR A 289 -5.03 -5.07 -7.88
C TYR A 289 -4.36 -5.59 -9.16
N LEU A 290 -4.06 -4.69 -10.09
CA LEU A 290 -3.51 -5.03 -11.41
C LEU A 290 -2.00 -4.73 -11.44
N THR A 291 -1.19 -5.78 -11.41
CA THR A 291 0.28 -5.67 -11.33
C THR A 291 1.00 -5.96 -12.64
N THR A 292 0.35 -6.69 -13.55
CA THR A 292 0.97 -7.16 -14.80
C THR A 292 0.23 -6.65 -16.01
N GLN A 293 0.97 -6.50 -17.12
CA GLN A 293 0.36 -6.16 -18.40
C GLN A 293 -0.36 -7.39 -18.95
N ARG A 294 -1.67 -7.25 -19.18
CA ARG A 294 -2.54 -8.28 -19.74
C ARG A 294 -3.20 -7.80 -21.02
N LYS A 295 -3.75 -8.73 -21.82
CA LYS A 295 -4.53 -8.36 -23.00
C LYS A 295 -5.79 -7.61 -22.55
N ALA A 296 -6.11 -6.53 -23.25
CA ALA A 296 -7.23 -5.67 -22.89
C ALA A 296 -8.57 -6.42 -22.84
N TRP A 297 -8.78 -7.39 -23.76
CA TRP A 297 -9.98 -8.21 -23.77
C TRP A 297 -10.11 -9.10 -22.53
N ASP A 298 -8.99 -9.68 -22.06
CA ASP A 298 -9.01 -10.54 -20.87
C ASP A 298 -9.38 -9.71 -19.62
N VAL A 299 -8.79 -8.51 -19.48
CA VAL A 299 -9.13 -7.59 -18.39
C VAL A 299 -10.60 -7.16 -18.47
N LEU A 300 -11.08 -6.75 -19.65
CA LEU A 300 -12.47 -6.39 -19.86
C LEU A 300 -13.42 -7.54 -19.50
N SER A 301 -13.08 -8.76 -19.91
CA SER A 301 -13.85 -9.97 -19.62
C SER A 301 -13.90 -10.26 -18.12
N ASP A 302 -12.82 -10.02 -17.38
CA ASP A 302 -12.78 -10.20 -15.92
C ASP A 302 -13.71 -9.21 -15.18
N PHE A 303 -13.72 -7.94 -15.60
CA PHE A 303 -14.67 -6.95 -15.07
C PHE A 303 -16.12 -7.34 -15.40
N CYS A 304 -16.36 -7.81 -16.61
CA CYS A 304 -17.70 -8.16 -17.08
C CYS A 304 -18.24 -9.45 -16.45
N SER A 305 -17.38 -10.45 -16.22
CA SER A 305 -17.77 -11.73 -15.60
C SER A 305 -18.29 -11.52 -14.18
N ALA A 306 -17.64 -10.68 -13.38
CA ALA A 306 -18.08 -10.33 -12.03
C ALA A 306 -19.46 -9.64 -12.03
N MET A 307 -19.73 -8.77 -13.01
CA MET A 307 -21.02 -8.08 -13.16
C MET A 307 -22.11 -8.91 -13.86
N ARG A 308 -21.79 -10.13 -14.29
CA ARG A 308 -22.66 -10.97 -15.13
C ARG A 308 -23.10 -10.25 -16.39
N CYS A 309 -22.21 -9.48 -17.00
CA CYS A 309 -22.50 -8.77 -18.25
C CYS A 309 -21.60 -9.23 -19.38
N MET A 310 -22.03 -8.91 -20.60
CA MET A 310 -21.25 -9.13 -21.82
C MET A 310 -21.03 -7.79 -22.52
N PRO A 311 -19.78 -7.45 -22.88
CA PRO A 311 -19.49 -6.28 -23.69
C PRO A 311 -19.92 -6.56 -25.15
N VAL A 312 -20.66 -5.63 -25.74
CA VAL A 312 -21.15 -5.73 -27.12
C VAL A 312 -20.89 -4.40 -27.84
N TRP A 313 -20.34 -4.48 -29.05
CA TRP A 313 -20.27 -3.32 -29.93
C TRP A 313 -21.57 -3.20 -30.72
N ASN A 314 -22.34 -2.14 -30.49
CA ASN A 314 -23.63 -1.94 -31.15
C ASN A 314 -23.53 -1.23 -32.52
N GLY A 315 -22.31 -0.99 -33.00
CA GLY A 315 -22.02 -0.24 -34.23
C GLY A 315 -21.67 1.23 -34.01
N GLN A 316 -22.00 1.80 -32.85
CA GLN A 316 -21.67 3.18 -32.47
C GLN A 316 -20.82 3.25 -31.20
N THR A 317 -21.20 2.49 -30.18
CA THR A 317 -20.54 2.46 -28.87
C THR A 317 -20.37 1.03 -28.35
N LEU A 318 -19.43 0.88 -27.43
CA LEU A 318 -19.31 -0.29 -26.57
C LEU A 318 -20.37 -0.22 -25.48
N THR A 319 -21.39 -1.08 -25.59
CA THR A 319 -22.47 -1.23 -24.62
C THR A 319 -22.35 -2.55 -23.85
N PHE A 320 -23.11 -2.67 -22.76
CA PHE A 320 -23.02 -3.81 -21.84
C PHE A 320 -24.41 -4.40 -21.63
N VAL A 321 -24.56 -5.68 -21.95
CA VAL A 321 -25.79 -6.42 -21.70
C VAL A 321 -25.59 -7.25 -20.44
N GLN A 322 -26.32 -6.91 -19.38
CA GLN A 322 -26.26 -7.60 -18.09
C GLN A 322 -27.34 -8.67 -17.99
N ASP A 323 -26.93 -9.88 -17.59
CA ASP A 323 -27.86 -10.94 -17.19
C ASP A 323 -28.40 -10.64 -15.78
N ARG A 324 -29.67 -10.25 -15.74
CA ARG A 324 -30.42 -9.99 -14.51
C ARG A 324 -31.90 -10.32 -14.72
N PRO A 325 -32.65 -10.63 -13.64
CA PRO A 325 -34.09 -10.83 -13.74
C PRO A 325 -34.76 -9.64 -14.43
N SER A 326 -35.51 -9.93 -15.49
CA SER A 326 -36.23 -8.95 -16.28
C SER A 326 -37.52 -9.55 -16.83
N ASP A 327 -38.48 -8.69 -17.17
CA ASP A 327 -39.72 -9.14 -17.75
C ASP A 327 -39.51 -9.76 -19.13
N LYS A 328 -40.34 -10.76 -19.44
CA LYS A 328 -40.33 -11.41 -20.75
C LYS A 328 -40.62 -10.39 -21.84
N VAL A 329 -39.60 -10.07 -22.64
CA VAL A 329 -39.69 -9.08 -23.72
C VAL A 329 -40.47 -9.62 -24.93
N TRP A 330 -40.36 -10.92 -25.21
CA TRP A 330 -41.03 -11.54 -26.36
C TRP A 330 -41.47 -12.97 -26.07
N THR A 331 -42.56 -13.41 -26.71
CA THR A 331 -43.01 -14.80 -26.68
C THR A 331 -42.89 -15.38 -28.06
N TYR A 332 -42.03 -16.38 -28.25
CA TYR A 332 -41.92 -17.11 -29.51
C TYR A 332 -42.83 -18.34 -29.49
N ASN A 333 -43.56 -18.55 -30.57
CA ASN A 333 -44.38 -19.72 -30.83
C ASN A 333 -44.19 -20.15 -32.30
N ARG A 334 -44.67 -21.33 -32.67
CA ARG A 334 -44.50 -21.83 -34.05
C ARG A 334 -45.08 -20.90 -35.12
N SER A 335 -46.04 -20.05 -34.77
CA SER A 335 -46.72 -19.14 -35.70
C SER A 335 -45.95 -17.83 -35.94
N ASN A 336 -44.95 -17.50 -35.12
CA ASN A 336 -44.18 -16.25 -35.24
C ASN A 336 -42.67 -16.45 -35.44
N VAL A 337 -42.25 -17.68 -35.73
CA VAL A 337 -40.87 -18.02 -36.09
C VAL A 337 -40.80 -18.27 -37.59
N VAL A 338 -39.81 -17.65 -38.25
CA VAL A 338 -39.56 -17.85 -39.69
C VAL A 338 -39.14 -19.30 -39.92
N MET A 339 -39.82 -19.98 -40.83
CA MET A 339 -39.49 -21.36 -41.21
C MET A 339 -38.18 -21.38 -42.01
N PRO A 340 -37.14 -22.08 -41.53
CA PRO A 340 -35.94 -22.32 -42.33
C PRO A 340 -36.20 -23.36 -43.44
N ASP A 341 -35.36 -23.36 -44.48
CA ASP A 341 -35.52 -24.20 -45.68
C ASP A 341 -35.50 -25.72 -45.39
N ASP A 342 -34.97 -26.13 -44.24
CA ASP A 342 -34.91 -27.53 -43.79
C ASP A 342 -36.16 -27.97 -42.98
N GLY A 343 -37.18 -27.11 -42.86
CA GLY A 343 -38.52 -27.46 -42.36
C GLY A 343 -38.66 -27.60 -40.84
N ALA A 344 -37.61 -27.35 -40.05
CA ALA A 344 -37.65 -27.44 -38.59
C ALA A 344 -37.58 -26.05 -37.93
N PRO A 345 -38.70 -25.50 -37.41
CA PRO A 345 -38.73 -24.12 -36.86
C PRO A 345 -37.94 -23.95 -35.55
N PHE A 346 -37.70 -25.03 -34.80
CA PHE A 346 -36.89 -25.01 -33.59
C PHE A 346 -35.87 -26.14 -33.60
N ARG A 347 -34.62 -25.81 -33.27
CA ARG A 347 -33.55 -26.78 -33.03
C ARG A 347 -33.17 -26.75 -31.56
N TYR A 348 -33.19 -27.90 -30.91
CA TYR A 348 -32.81 -28.04 -29.51
C TYR A 348 -31.47 -28.77 -29.42
N SER A 349 -30.51 -28.16 -28.74
CA SER A 349 -29.22 -28.75 -28.42
C SER A 349 -29.05 -28.81 -26.92
N PHE A 350 -28.54 -29.92 -26.40
CA PHE A 350 -28.22 -30.08 -24.99
C PHE A 350 -26.71 -30.15 -24.81
N SER A 351 -26.21 -29.61 -23.71
CA SER A 351 -24.81 -29.81 -23.31
C SER A 351 -24.55 -31.29 -23.01
N ALA A 352 -23.35 -31.77 -23.32
CA ALA A 352 -22.94 -33.11 -22.95
C ALA A 352 -22.84 -33.22 -21.42
N LEU A 353 -23.06 -34.41 -20.86
CA LEU A 353 -23.04 -34.62 -19.41
C LEU A 353 -21.70 -34.19 -18.76
N LYS A 354 -20.58 -34.42 -19.46
CA LYS A 354 -19.23 -34.01 -19.03
C LYS A 354 -19.05 -32.49 -18.90
N ASP A 355 -19.82 -31.70 -19.65
CA ASP A 355 -19.74 -30.24 -19.65
C ASP A 355 -20.72 -29.61 -18.63
N ARG A 356 -21.47 -30.44 -17.90
CA ARG A 356 -22.38 -30.02 -16.83
C ARG A 356 -21.66 -30.13 -15.49
N HIS A 357 -21.01 -29.05 -15.08
CA HIS A 357 -20.39 -28.94 -13.77
C HIS A 357 -21.48 -28.83 -12.68
N ASN A 358 -21.27 -29.49 -11.56
CA ASN A 358 -22.19 -29.50 -10.41
C ASN A 358 -21.51 -29.15 -9.08
N ALA A 359 -20.22 -28.85 -9.14
CA ALA A 359 -19.43 -28.30 -8.05
C ALA A 359 -18.52 -27.20 -8.62
N VAL A 360 -18.38 -26.10 -7.87
CA VAL A 360 -17.53 -24.97 -8.24
C VAL A 360 -16.63 -24.63 -7.07
N GLU A 361 -15.32 -24.63 -7.30
CA GLU A 361 -14.32 -24.07 -6.39
C GLU A 361 -14.00 -22.64 -6.85
N VAL A 362 -14.30 -21.66 -6.00
CA VAL A 362 -14.11 -20.23 -6.29
C VAL A 362 -13.01 -19.70 -5.39
N ASN A 363 -11.94 -19.19 -5.99
CA ASN A 363 -10.92 -18.47 -5.26
C ASN A 363 -11.30 -16.99 -5.12
N TRP A 364 -11.17 -16.44 -3.92
CA TRP A 364 -11.45 -15.04 -3.60
C TRP A 364 -10.44 -14.54 -2.54
N ILE A 365 -10.38 -13.23 -2.32
CA ILE A 365 -9.44 -12.63 -1.36
C ILE A 365 -10.15 -12.40 -0.04
N ASP A 366 -9.76 -13.08 1.02
CA ASP A 366 -10.47 -13.07 2.30
C ASP A 366 -9.99 -11.93 3.23
N PRO A 367 -10.81 -10.89 3.49
CA PRO A 367 -10.45 -9.80 4.39
C PRO A 367 -10.25 -10.22 5.85
N ASP A 368 -10.96 -11.27 6.30
CA ASP A 368 -10.87 -11.80 7.66
C ASP A 368 -9.63 -12.68 7.85
N ASN A 369 -9.10 -13.23 6.75
CA ASN A 369 -7.84 -13.97 6.72
C ASN A 369 -6.66 -13.11 6.20
N GLY A 370 -6.64 -11.82 6.54
CA GLY A 370 -5.49 -10.96 6.27
C GLY A 370 -5.30 -10.61 4.78
N TRP A 371 -6.36 -10.69 3.97
CA TRP A 371 -6.36 -10.44 2.52
C TRP A 371 -5.57 -11.49 1.72
N GLU A 372 -5.49 -12.71 2.24
CA GLU A 372 -4.93 -13.87 1.54
C GLU A 372 -5.99 -14.57 0.68
N THR A 373 -5.54 -15.36 -0.30
CA THR A 373 -6.47 -16.12 -1.15
C THR A 373 -7.12 -17.27 -0.38
N ALA A 374 -8.45 -17.29 -0.33
CA ALA A 374 -9.26 -18.38 0.17
C ALA A 374 -10.04 -19.06 -0.96
N THR A 375 -10.45 -20.31 -0.74
CA THR A 375 -11.26 -21.09 -1.70
C THR A 375 -12.60 -21.42 -1.06
N GLU A 376 -13.70 -21.01 -1.70
CA GLU A 376 -15.06 -21.40 -1.33
C GLU A 376 -15.57 -22.48 -2.29
N LEU A 377 -16.21 -23.52 -1.75
CA LEU A 377 -16.76 -24.64 -2.52
C LEU A 377 -18.29 -24.59 -2.52
N VAL A 378 -18.89 -24.41 -3.70
CA VAL A 378 -20.34 -24.42 -3.89
C VAL A 378 -20.74 -25.70 -4.64
N GLU A 379 -21.62 -26.49 -4.03
CA GLU A 379 -22.00 -27.82 -4.55
C GLU A 379 -23.52 -27.97 -4.69
N ASP A 380 -23.96 -28.47 -5.86
CA ASP A 380 -25.32 -28.95 -6.04
C ASP A 380 -25.38 -30.43 -5.63
N THR A 381 -25.72 -30.65 -4.36
CA THR A 381 -25.79 -31.99 -3.75
C THR A 381 -26.74 -32.93 -4.50
N GLN A 382 -27.84 -32.43 -5.07
CA GLN A 382 -28.80 -33.25 -5.82
C GLN A 382 -28.22 -33.68 -7.17
N ALA A 383 -27.59 -32.77 -7.89
CA ALA A 383 -26.94 -33.08 -9.16
C ALA A 383 -25.72 -34.00 -8.96
N ILE A 384 -24.97 -33.84 -7.87
CA ILE A 384 -23.84 -34.72 -7.51
C ILE A 384 -24.32 -36.13 -7.22
N ALA A 385 -25.37 -36.31 -6.43
CA ALA A 385 -25.95 -37.62 -6.12
C ALA A 385 -26.41 -38.36 -7.39
N ARG A 386 -26.88 -37.63 -8.40
CA ARG A 386 -27.42 -38.20 -9.64
C ARG A 386 -26.36 -38.46 -10.73
N TYR A 387 -25.37 -37.58 -10.87
CA TYR A 387 -24.45 -37.59 -12.01
C TYR A 387 -22.98 -37.80 -11.63
N GLY A 388 -22.66 -37.91 -10.33
CA GLY A 388 -21.28 -37.92 -9.84
C GLY A 388 -20.67 -36.52 -9.82
N ARG A 389 -19.61 -36.32 -9.04
CA ARG A 389 -18.98 -35.01 -8.83
C ARG A 389 -18.21 -34.56 -10.08
N ASN A 390 -18.54 -33.37 -10.60
CA ASN A 390 -17.88 -32.71 -11.72
C ASN A 390 -17.55 -31.26 -11.31
N VAL A 391 -16.28 -31.03 -10.95
CA VAL A 391 -15.81 -29.78 -10.38
C VAL A 391 -15.22 -28.89 -11.47
N THR A 392 -15.57 -27.61 -11.45
CA THR A 392 -14.82 -26.56 -12.15
C THR A 392 -14.18 -25.60 -11.16
N LYS A 393 -13.03 -25.03 -11.52
CA LYS A 393 -12.31 -24.06 -10.70
C LYS A 393 -12.35 -22.71 -11.38
N MET A 394 -12.59 -21.65 -10.62
CA MET A 394 -12.56 -20.28 -11.11
C MET A 394 -11.96 -19.32 -10.09
N ASP A 395 -11.37 -18.24 -10.59
CA ASP A 395 -10.90 -17.13 -9.77
C ASP A 395 -11.91 -15.98 -9.86
N ALA A 396 -12.44 -15.53 -8.72
CA ALA A 396 -13.38 -14.42 -8.67
C ALA A 396 -12.61 -13.09 -8.70
N PHE A 397 -12.62 -12.43 -9.86
CA PHE A 397 -11.89 -11.18 -10.04
C PHE A 397 -12.42 -10.05 -9.15
N GLY A 398 -11.53 -9.52 -8.30
CA GLY A 398 -11.82 -8.37 -7.43
C GLY A 398 -12.82 -8.65 -6.31
N CYS A 399 -13.09 -9.94 -6.03
CA CYS A 399 -14.01 -10.41 -4.99
C CYS A 399 -13.30 -10.51 -3.64
N THR A 400 -13.96 -9.99 -2.60
CA THR A 400 -13.51 -9.92 -1.21
C THR A 400 -14.68 -9.99 -0.26
#